data_AF-A0A5E8F378-F1
#
_entry.id   AF-A0A5E8F378-F1
#
_cell.length_a   1.000
_cell.length_b   1.000
_cell.length_c   1.000
_cell.angle_alpha   90.00
_cell.angle_beta   90.00
_cell.angle_gamma   90.00
#
_symmetry.space_group_name_H-M   'P 1'
#
loop_
_entity.id
_entity.type
_entity.pdbx_description
1 polymer ?
#
loop_
_entity_poly.entity_id
_entity_poly.type
_entity_poly.pdbx_seq_one_letter_code
_entity_poly.pdbx_strand_id
1 'polypeptide(L)'
;MMFSDAFVAIADPNRRYLLEELRRGPKTVNELAAGLPVSRPAVSQHLKVLLDAGLVNAKAEGTRRVYTVSSAGFLRLNIWLDQFWETAPGE
;
A
#
# COMPACT_ATOMS: atom_id res chain seq x y z
N MET A 1 -1.43 -18.62 -6.61
CA MET A 1 -1.68 -17.17 -6.74
C MET A 1 -0.40 -16.48 -6.30
N MET A 2 0.33 -15.83 -7.20
CA MET A 2 1.57 -15.15 -6.81
C MET A 2 1.19 -13.89 -6.02
N PHE A 3 1.43 -13.92 -4.71
CA PHE A 3 1.44 -12.70 -3.92
C PHE A 3 2.58 -11.83 -4.45
N SER A 4 2.29 -10.57 -4.78
CA SER A 4 3.36 -9.64 -5.13
C SER A 4 4.19 -9.37 -3.88
N ASP A 5 5.51 -9.39 -4.01
CA ASP A 5 6.41 -9.10 -2.88
C ASP A 5 6.14 -7.69 -2.35
N ALA A 6 5.93 -7.56 -1.05
CA ALA A 6 5.65 -6.31 -0.38
C ALA A 6 6.82 -5.29 -0.51
N PHE A 7 8.07 -5.76 -0.52
CA PHE A 7 9.24 -4.89 -0.73
C PHE A 7 9.26 -4.31 -2.14
N VAL A 8 8.97 -5.14 -3.15
CA VAL A 8 8.82 -4.68 -4.55
C VAL A 8 7.63 -3.73 -4.67
N ALA A 9 6.54 -3.99 -3.95
CA ALA A 9 5.37 -3.13 -3.95
C ALA A 9 5.66 -1.74 -3.33
N ILE A 10 6.48 -1.62 -2.29
CA ILE A 10 6.81 -0.31 -1.70
C ILE A 10 8.01 0.40 -2.36
N ALA A 11 8.77 -0.27 -3.22
CA ALA A 11 9.92 0.35 -3.89
C ALA A 11 9.52 1.54 -4.81
N ASP A 12 8.31 1.49 -5.37
CA ASP A 12 7.79 2.51 -6.28
C ASP A 12 7.26 3.76 -5.55
N PRO A 13 7.65 4.97 -6.00
CA PRO A 13 7.27 6.21 -5.33
C PRO A 13 5.78 6.53 -5.43
N ASN A 14 5.10 6.19 -6.54
CA ASN A 14 3.66 6.41 -6.67
C ASN A 14 2.89 5.50 -5.72
N ARG A 15 3.33 4.23 -5.57
CA ARG A 15 2.72 3.30 -4.61
C ARG A 15 2.92 3.77 -3.16
N ARG A 16 4.08 4.31 -2.82
CA ARG A 16 4.31 4.94 -1.49
C ARG A 16 3.41 6.14 -1.25
N TYR A 17 3.28 7.03 -2.23
CA TYR A 17 2.34 8.16 -2.14
C TYR A 17 0.91 7.68 -1.88
N LEU A 18 0.43 6.66 -2.60
CA LEU A 18 -0.91 6.12 -2.39
C LEU A 18 -1.09 5.54 -0.97
N LEU A 19 -0.08 4.86 -0.45
CA LEU A 19 -0.08 4.33 0.92
C LEU A 19 -0.10 5.47 1.96
N GLU A 20 0.65 6.54 1.74
CA GLU A 20 0.66 7.74 2.59
C GLU A 20 -0.71 8.44 2.61
N GLU A 21 -1.36 8.54 1.45
CA GLU A 21 -2.73 9.05 1.35
C GLU A 21 -3.74 8.16 2.08
N LEU A 22 -3.64 6.85 1.89
CA LEU A 22 -4.54 5.88 2.55
C LEU A 22 -4.29 5.76 4.05
N ARG A 23 -3.10 6.11 4.53
CA ARG A 23 -2.79 6.22 5.96
C ARG A 23 -3.59 7.36 6.62
N ARG A 24 -3.93 8.40 5.86
CA ARG A 24 -4.75 9.53 6.34
C ARG A 24 -6.24 9.20 6.39
N GLY A 25 -6.69 8.17 5.68
CA GLY A 25 -8.06 7.67 5.74
C GLY A 25 -8.48 6.89 4.48
N PRO A 26 -9.66 6.24 4.53
CA PRO A 26 -10.21 5.51 3.39
C PRO A 26 -10.46 6.40 2.18
N LYS A 27 -10.06 5.97 0.98
CA LYS A 27 -10.23 6.75 -0.27
C LYS A 27 -10.61 5.86 -1.44
N THR A 28 -11.31 6.43 -2.41
CA THR A 28 -11.61 5.82 -3.71
C THR A 28 -10.47 6.04 -4.70
N VAL A 29 -10.47 5.28 -5.79
CA VAL A 29 -9.53 5.49 -6.92
C VAL A 29 -9.59 6.92 -7.46
N ASN A 30 -10.79 7.51 -7.52
CA ASN A 30 -10.96 8.86 -8.05
C ASN A 30 -10.33 9.92 -7.16
N GLU A 31 -10.50 9.79 -5.84
CA GLU A 31 -9.88 10.69 -4.85
C GLU A 31 -8.36 10.56 -4.85
N LEU A 32 -7.84 9.33 -4.95
CA LEU A 32 -6.40 9.08 -5.02
C LEU A 32 -5.78 9.61 -6.32
N ALA A 33 -6.48 9.46 -7.44
CA ALA A 33 -6.00 9.96 -8.73
C ALA A 33 -6.01 11.48 -8.83
N ALA A 34 -6.84 12.18 -8.06
CA ALA A 34 -6.87 13.64 -8.07
C ALA A 34 -5.58 14.28 -7.51
N GLY A 35 -4.82 13.55 -6.69
CA GLY A 35 -3.57 14.03 -6.07
C GLY A 35 -2.29 13.70 -6.84
N LEU A 36 -2.38 12.94 -7.94
CA LEU A 36 -1.22 12.49 -8.71
C LEU A 36 -1.27 12.98 -10.16
N PRO A 37 -0.12 13.29 -10.79
CA PRO A 37 -0.04 13.58 -12.21
C PRO A 37 -0.10 12.28 -13.06
N VAL A 38 -0.91 11.31 -12.66
CA VAL A 38 -1.06 10.02 -13.35
C VAL A 38 -2.52 9.70 -13.63
N SER A 39 -2.75 8.88 -14.65
CA SER A 39 -4.10 8.51 -15.08
C SER A 39 -4.79 7.59 -14.06
N ARG A 40 -6.14 7.60 -14.03
CA ARG A 40 -6.93 6.67 -13.21
C ARG A 40 -6.61 5.18 -13.46
N PRO A 41 -6.39 4.73 -14.72
CA PRO A 41 -5.92 3.37 -14.98
C PRO A 41 -4.57 3.06 -14.33
N ALA A 42 -3.62 4.00 -14.36
CA ALA A 42 -2.31 3.83 -13.72
C ALA A 42 -2.46 3.70 -12.19
N VAL A 43 -3.28 4.55 -11.56
CA VAL A 43 -3.61 4.42 -10.12
C VAL A 43 -4.26 3.08 -9.81
N SER A 44 -5.18 2.61 -10.65
CA SER A 44 -5.84 1.31 -10.47
C SER A 44 -4.85 0.15 -10.55
N GLN A 45 -3.87 0.23 -11.45
CA GLN A 45 -2.80 -0.76 -11.58
C GLN A 45 -1.90 -0.76 -10.34
N HIS A 46 -1.51 0.42 -9.84
CA HIS A 46 -0.75 0.54 -8.59
C HIS A 46 -1.51 -0.05 -7.39
N LEU A 47 -2.80 0.26 -7.26
CA LEU A 47 -3.66 -0.30 -6.20
C LEU A 47 -3.82 -1.81 -6.32
N LYS A 48 -3.84 -2.36 -7.54
CA LYS A 48 -3.86 -3.81 -7.76
C LYS A 48 -2.58 -4.46 -7.23
N VAL A 49 -1.41 -3.92 -7.54
CA VAL A 49 -0.12 -4.43 -7.01
C VAL A 49 -0.11 -4.37 -5.49
N LEU A 50 -0.60 -3.27 -4.89
CA LEU A 50 -0.69 -3.15 -3.43
C LEU A 50 -1.68 -4.14 -2.80
N LEU A 51 -2.80 -4.42 -3.47
CA LEU A 51 -3.77 -5.45 -3.05
C LEU A 51 -3.16 -6.83 -3.11
N ASP A 52 -2.49 -7.16 -4.22
CA ASP A 52 -1.84 -8.45 -4.45
C ASP A 52 -0.67 -8.68 -3.48
N ALA A 53 -0.04 -7.62 -2.98
CA ALA A 53 0.94 -7.64 -1.90
C ALA A 53 0.33 -7.65 -0.49
N GLY A 54 -1.00 -7.49 -0.37
CA GLY A 54 -1.73 -7.45 0.89
C GLY A 54 -1.47 -6.19 1.74
N LEU A 55 -0.95 -5.12 1.13
CA LEU A 55 -0.64 -3.84 1.82
C LEU A 55 -1.85 -2.91 1.92
N VAL A 56 -2.87 -3.14 1.10
CA VAL A 56 -4.15 -2.43 1.16
C VAL A 56 -5.31 -3.42 1.14
N ASN A 57 -6.46 -2.98 1.61
CA ASN A 57 -7.74 -3.66 1.46
C ASN A 57 -8.63 -2.85 0.51
N ALA A 58 -9.62 -3.52 -0.09
CA ALA A 58 -10.64 -2.87 -0.90
C ALA A 58 -12.02 -3.37 -0.51
N LYS A 59 -12.96 -2.45 -0.29
CA LYS A 59 -14.36 -2.73 0.01
C LYS A 59 -15.26 -2.07 -1.03
N ALA A 60 -16.28 -2.79 -1.48
CA ALA A 60 -17.33 -2.20 -2.31
C ALA A 60 -18.28 -1.38 -1.45
N GLU A 61 -18.55 -0.14 -1.84
CA GLU A 61 -19.56 0.74 -1.25
C GLU A 61 -20.45 1.25 -2.39
N GLY A 62 -21.57 0.57 -2.62
CA GLY A 62 -22.41 0.84 -3.80
C GLY A 62 -21.63 0.62 -5.10
N THR A 63 -21.51 1.65 -5.93
CA THR A 63 -20.82 1.60 -7.23
C THR A 63 -19.33 1.90 -7.15
N ARG A 64 -18.81 2.31 -5.98
CA ARG A 64 -17.40 2.68 -5.79
C ARG A 64 -16.65 1.63 -4.98
N ARG A 65 -15.34 1.54 -5.20
CA ARG A 65 -14.42 0.78 -4.34
C ARG A 65 -13.65 1.76 -3.46
N VAL A 66 -13.71 1.52 -2.16
CA VAL A 66 -12.98 2.26 -1.14
C VAL A 66 -11.80 1.41 -0.69
N TYR A 67 -10.62 2.02 -0.67
CA TYR A 67 -9.36 1.41 -0.30
C TYR A 67 -8.93 1.89 1.07
N THR A 68 -8.25 1.02 1.82
CA THR A 68 -7.64 1.34 3.12
C THR A 68 -6.28 0.65 3.25
N VAL A 69 -5.39 1.17 4.09
CA VAL A 69 -4.17 0.44 4.47
C VAL A 69 -4.55 -0.87 5.18
N SER A 70 -3.78 -1.92 4.94
CA SER A 70 -3.89 -3.20 5.64
C SER A 70 -2.79 -3.32 6.70
N SER A 71 -3.15 -3.15 7.97
CA SER A 71 -2.20 -3.29 9.08
C SER A 71 -1.53 -4.68 9.12
N ALA A 72 -2.28 -5.73 8.74
CA ALA A 72 -1.75 -7.09 8.67
C ALA A 72 -0.65 -7.25 7.61
N GLY A 73 -0.72 -6.51 6.50
CA GLY A 73 0.33 -6.49 5.47
C GLY A 73 1.62 -5.86 6.00
N PHE A 74 1.51 -4.71 6.65
CA PHE A 74 2.65 -4.00 7.23
C PHE A 74 3.27 -4.71 8.43
N LEU A 75 2.47 -5.44 9.24
CA LEU A 75 3.00 -6.23 10.34
C LEU A 75 4.05 -7.25 9.89
N ARG A 76 3.84 -7.91 8.74
CA ARG A 76 4.83 -8.86 8.18
C ARG A 76 6.13 -8.18 7.77
N LEU A 77 6.04 -6.99 7.17
CA LEU A 77 7.22 -6.18 6.84
C LEU A 77 7.97 -5.79 8.12
N ASN A 78 7.26 -5.32 9.14
CA ASN A 78 7.85 -4.92 10.41
C ASN A 78 8.56 -6.10 11.10
N ILE A 79 7.92 -7.26 11.21
CA ILE A 79 8.54 -8.46 11.83
C ILE A 79 9.86 -8.82 11.15
N TRP A 80 9.94 -8.68 9.82
CA TRP A 80 11.19 -8.93 9.10
C TRP A 80 12.23 -7.83 9.36
N LEU A 81 11.83 -6.56 9.32
CA LEU A 81 12.72 -5.42 9.60
C LEU A 81 13.27 -5.45 11.03
N ASP A 82 12.47 -5.90 11.99
CA ASP A 82 12.84 -6.00 13.41
C ASP A 82 14.04 -6.90 13.65
N GLN A 83 14.28 -7.89 12.77
CA GLN A 83 15.45 -8.79 12.83
C GLN A 83 16.78 -8.05 12.64
N PHE A 84 16.77 -6.86 12.03
CA PHE A 84 17.98 -6.09 11.74
C PHE A 84 18.30 -5.04 12.81
N TRP A 85 17.32 -4.72 13.67
CA TRP A 85 17.50 -3.72 14.73
C TRP A 85 18.18 -4.30 15.98
N GLU A 86 18.15 -5.62 16.20
CA GLU A 86 18.75 -6.28 17.37
C GLU A 86 20.28 -6.42 17.32
N THR A 87 20.97 -5.85 16.31
CA THR A 87 22.44 -5.89 16.20
C THR A 87 23.12 -4.52 16.29
N ALA A 88 22.49 -3.54 16.94
CA ALA A 88 23.24 -2.40 17.47
C ALA A 88 23.70 -2.76 18.90
N PRO A 89 24.95 -3.24 19.11
CA PRO A 89 25.53 -3.18 20.45
C PRO A 89 25.47 -1.71 20.90
N GLY A 90 25.03 -1.52 22.14
CA GLY A 90 24.97 -0.22 22.77
C GLY A 90 26.29 0.53 22.67
N GLU A 91 26.16 1.85 22.68
CA GLU A 91 27.22 2.81 23.00
C GLU A 91 28.06 2.38 24.21
#